data_AF-A0A1T5DPS5-F1
#
_entry.id   AF-A0A1T5DPS5-F1
#
_cell.length_a   1.000
_cell.length_b   1.000
_cell.length_c   1.000
_cell.angle_alpha   90.00
_cell.angle_beta   90.00
_cell.angle_gamma   90.00
#
_symmetry.space_group_name_H-M   'P 1'
#
loop_
_entity.id
_entity.type
_entity.pdbx_description
1 polymer ?
#
loop_
_entity_poly.entity_id
_entity_poly.type
_entity_poly.pdbx_seq_one_letter_code
_entity_poly.pdbx_strand_id
1 'polypeptide(L)'
;MDRNNVIWKEYSINGTEDKSMRFEFSNYGEVKSFNVNNPKGRLINGGLQGGYPIIRFKILGEMDEVSASVLESIQKEIDALRSEIKEKNALLKKKSTTYDESRKIERSLNPKKESLEKILKKMSKERAKINKKRSIYYQILVHKAVAELFIPNDDPEDKQFVLHLNFDKQDNRVENLAWATKEEVLEHGRKSPKWIEHNLKLERRDRPKRDHAKLTYSDVVFIKRKLEKGETMARLARRFGVSSMQIHRIKTGENWGDVKLTFSKEEIELPEVLSEVQN
;
A
#
# COMPACT_ATOMS: atom_id res chain seq x y z
N MET A 1 21.83 -11.49 1.07
CA MET A 1 21.82 -10.61 2.25
C MET A 1 21.24 -11.41 3.40
N ASP A 2 22.04 -11.65 4.43
CA ASP A 2 21.65 -12.43 5.60
C ASP A 2 20.50 -11.77 6.36
N ARG A 3 19.43 -12.52 6.64
CA ARG A 3 18.28 -12.08 7.45
C ARG A 3 18.60 -12.07 8.96
N ASN A 4 19.85 -11.87 9.34
CA ASN A 4 20.30 -12.05 10.72
C ASN A 4 19.90 -10.90 11.65
N ASN A 5 19.37 -9.78 11.13
CA ASN A 5 19.00 -8.62 11.94
C ASN A 5 17.61 -8.04 11.59
N VAL A 6 16.58 -8.89 11.63
CA VAL A 6 15.19 -8.44 11.51
C VAL A 6 14.72 -7.90 12.86
N ILE A 7 14.48 -6.59 12.93
CA ILE A 7 13.98 -5.90 14.13
C ILE A 7 12.49 -5.65 13.94
N TRP A 8 11.69 -6.03 14.94
CA TRP A 8 10.24 -5.79 14.98
C TRP A 8 9.93 -4.70 16.01
N LYS A 9 9.08 -3.74 15.63
CA LYS A 9 8.60 -2.69 16.54
C LYS A 9 7.07 -2.62 16.49
N GLU A 10 6.45 -2.44 17.65
CA GLU A 10 4.99 -2.26 17.78
C GLU A 10 4.58 -0.86 17.31
N TYR A 11 3.55 -0.80 16.48
CA TYR A 11 2.99 0.45 15.96
C TYR A 11 1.82 0.92 16.84
N SER A 12 1.95 2.13 17.37
CA SER A 12 0.92 2.74 18.21
C SER A 12 -0.18 3.34 17.35
N ILE A 13 -1.42 2.90 17.56
CA ILE A 13 -2.59 3.48 16.89
C ILE A 13 -3.15 4.57 17.81
N ASN A 14 -3.05 5.83 17.38
CA ASN A 14 -3.58 6.95 18.15
C ASN A 14 -5.12 6.89 18.24
N GLY A 15 -5.66 7.19 19.42
CA GLY A 15 -7.11 7.35 19.63
C GLY A 15 -7.87 6.04 19.92
N THR A 16 -7.20 4.98 20.34
CA THR A 16 -7.87 3.75 20.77
C THR A 16 -7.26 3.16 22.05
N GLU A 17 -8.11 2.94 23.06
CA GLU A 17 -7.75 2.15 24.24
C GLU A 17 -7.93 0.64 24.00
N ASP A 18 -8.50 0.25 22.85
CA ASP A 18 -8.77 -1.13 22.51
C ASP A 18 -7.47 -1.85 22.09
N LYS A 19 -6.84 -2.51 23.06
CA LYS A 19 -5.63 -3.32 22.88
C LYS A 19 -5.90 -4.67 22.18
N SER A 20 -7.11 -4.91 21.66
CA SER A 20 -7.48 -6.20 21.05
C SER A 20 -6.78 -6.46 19.71
N MET A 21 -6.35 -5.43 18.99
CA MET A 21 -5.57 -5.54 17.76
C MET A 21 -4.27 -4.74 17.88
N ARG A 22 -3.15 -5.42 17.65
CA ARG A 22 -1.81 -4.81 17.65
C ARG A 22 -1.10 -5.15 16.35
N PHE A 23 -0.26 -4.24 15.88
CA PHE A 23 0.53 -4.43 14.67
C PHE A 23 2.00 -4.21 14.99
N GLU A 24 2.85 -5.10 14.47
CA GLU A 24 4.28 -4.91 14.48
C GLU A 24 4.77 -4.81 13.03
N PHE A 25 5.74 -3.93 12.83
CA PHE A 25 6.40 -3.73 11.55
C PHE A 25 7.88 -4.10 11.68
N SER A 26 8.41 -4.76 10.66
CA SER A 26 9.84 -5.04 10.59
C SER A 26 10.60 -3.92 9.88
N ASN A 27 11.91 -3.84 10.11
CA ASN A 27 12.81 -2.99 9.33
C ASN A 27 12.86 -3.33 7.82
N TYR A 28 12.31 -4.48 7.42
CA TYR A 28 12.15 -4.87 6.02
C TYR A 28 10.79 -4.51 5.42
N GLY A 29 9.90 -3.89 6.20
CA GLY A 29 8.56 -3.52 5.75
C GLY A 29 7.55 -4.67 5.78
N GLU A 30 7.85 -5.76 6.51
CA GLU A 30 6.90 -6.83 6.77
C GLU A 30 5.96 -6.44 7.93
N VAL A 31 4.74 -6.97 7.92
CA VAL A 31 3.73 -6.65 8.94
C VAL A 31 3.25 -7.90 9.64
N LYS A 32 3.18 -7.86 10.97
CA LYS A 32 2.52 -8.86 11.81
C LYS A 32 1.30 -8.26 12.49
N SER A 33 0.16 -8.94 12.39
CA SER A 33 -1.05 -8.60 13.16
C SER A 33 -1.25 -9.57 14.31
N PHE A 34 -1.62 -9.04 15.47
CA PHE A 34 -1.94 -9.78 16.68
C PHE A 34 -3.40 -9.54 17.04
N ASN A 35 -4.11 -10.58 17.46
CA ASN A 35 -5.46 -10.45 17.99
C ASN A 35 -5.70 -11.42 19.15
N VAL A 36 -6.84 -11.28 19.84
CA VAL A 36 -7.21 -12.13 20.99
C VAL A 36 -7.16 -13.62 20.66
N ASN A 37 -7.51 -14.01 19.43
CA ASN A 37 -7.54 -15.40 18.98
C ASN A 37 -6.16 -15.92 18.53
N ASN A 38 -5.22 -15.04 18.21
CA ASN A 38 -3.89 -15.35 17.74
C ASN A 38 -2.84 -14.47 18.42
N PRO A 39 -2.47 -14.81 19.67
CA PRO A 39 -1.50 -14.02 20.45
C PRO A 39 -0.07 -14.14 19.93
N LYS A 40 0.26 -15.16 19.12
CA LYS A 40 1.60 -15.34 18.51
C LYS A 40 1.83 -14.45 17.28
N GLY A 41 0.79 -13.78 16.80
CA GLY A 41 0.85 -12.93 15.61
C GLY A 41 0.78 -13.72 14.30
N ARG A 42 0.43 -13.02 13.22
CA ARG A 42 0.40 -13.58 11.85
C ARG A 42 0.96 -12.55 10.88
N LEU A 43 1.84 -12.99 9.98
CA LEU A 43 2.30 -12.18 8.85
C LEU A 43 1.15 -11.86 7.90
N ILE A 44 1.03 -10.59 7.54
CA ILE A 44 0.01 -10.07 6.63
C ILE A 44 0.64 -9.15 5.59
N ASN A 45 0.12 -9.19 4.36
CA ASN A 45 0.64 -8.38 3.25
C ASN A 45 -0.23 -7.14 2.96
N GLY A 46 -1.43 -7.07 3.54
CA GLY A 46 -2.36 -5.96 3.28
C GLY A 46 -2.89 -5.93 1.84
N GLY A 47 -3.33 -4.75 1.42
CA GLY A 47 -3.72 -4.44 0.04
C GLY A 47 -2.88 -3.31 -0.54
N LEU A 48 -3.16 -2.91 -1.78
CA LEU A 48 -2.50 -1.79 -2.45
C LEU A 48 -3.46 -0.61 -2.64
N GLN A 49 -3.00 0.61 -2.40
CA GLN A 49 -3.70 1.85 -2.76
C GLN A 49 -2.71 2.85 -3.37
N GLY A 50 -2.97 3.28 -4.61
CA GLY A 50 -2.05 4.17 -5.34
C GLY A 50 -0.67 3.58 -5.59
N GLY A 51 -0.55 2.24 -5.52
CA GLY A 51 0.70 1.48 -5.60
C GLY A 51 1.40 1.24 -4.25
N TYR A 52 0.92 1.83 -3.15
CA TYR A 52 1.50 1.66 -1.82
C TYR A 52 0.84 0.51 -1.05
N PRO A 53 1.61 -0.35 -0.36
CA PRO A 53 1.08 -1.31 0.60
C PRO A 53 0.38 -0.63 1.78
N ILE A 54 -0.82 -1.11 2.09
CA ILE A 54 -1.67 -0.59 3.16
C ILE A 54 -2.30 -1.70 4.00
N ILE A 55 -2.44 -1.44 5.29
CA ILE A 55 -3.16 -2.28 6.23
C ILE A 55 -4.46 -1.59 6.60
N ARG A 56 -5.59 -2.19 6.24
CA ARG A 56 -6.92 -1.72 6.64
C ARG A 56 -7.47 -2.62 7.72
N PHE A 57 -7.99 -2.02 8.77
CA PHE A 57 -8.64 -2.74 9.84
C PHE A 57 -9.75 -1.89 10.43
N LYS A 58 -10.59 -2.55 11.21
CA LYS A 58 -11.76 -1.95 11.84
C LYS A 58 -11.63 -2.17 13.34
N ILE A 59 -11.73 -1.08 14.09
CA ILE A 59 -11.88 -1.11 15.54
C ILE A 59 -13.31 -0.69 15.87
N LEU A 60 -13.82 -1.18 16.99
CA LEU A 60 -15.10 -0.74 17.51
C LEU A 60 -14.83 0.39 18.50
N GLY A 61 -15.40 1.58 18.24
CA GLY A 61 -15.36 2.69 19.18
C GLY A 61 -16.12 2.38 20.47
N GLU A 62 -16.11 3.33 21.39
CA GLU A 62 -16.86 3.24 22.64
C GLU A 62 -18.34 2.96 22.40
N MET A 63 -18.94 2.23 23.34
CA MET A 63 -20.35 1.88 23.29
C MET A 63 -21.14 2.93 24.05
N ASP A 64 -22.19 3.47 23.42
CA ASP A 64 -23.11 4.38 24.07
C ASP A 64 -23.89 3.68 25.19
N GLU A 65 -24.20 4.42 26.26
CA GLU A 65 -24.89 3.90 27.44
C GLU A 65 -26.26 3.28 27.09
N VAL A 66 -26.97 3.87 26.12
CA VAL A 66 -28.26 3.37 25.65
C VAL A 66 -28.10 1.99 25.03
N SER A 67 -27.17 1.82 24.10
CA SER A 67 -26.88 0.52 23.49
C SER A 67 -26.36 -0.49 24.50
N ALA A 68 -25.55 -0.06 25.48
CA ALA A 68 -25.06 -0.90 26.57
C ALA A 68 -26.23 -1.48 27.39
N SER A 69 -27.16 -0.62 27.83
CA SER A 69 -28.33 -1.04 28.62
C SER A 69 -29.28 -1.97 27.85
N VAL A 70 -29.44 -1.76 26.54
CA VAL A 70 -30.21 -2.66 25.67
C VAL A 70 -29.56 -4.05 25.62
N LEU A 71 -28.24 -4.13 25.47
CA LEU A 71 -27.54 -5.42 25.47
C LEU A 71 -27.58 -6.10 26.84
N GLU A 72 -27.52 -5.33 27.92
CA GLU A 72 -27.61 -5.84 29.28
C GLU A 72 -29.00 -6.43 29.59
N SER A 73 -30.08 -5.74 29.19
CA SER A 73 -31.45 -6.26 29.37
C SER A 73 -31.67 -7.58 28.62
N ILE A 74 -31.20 -7.67 27.37
CA ILE A 74 -31.26 -8.93 26.59
C ILE A 74 -30.39 -10.02 27.25
N GLN A 75 -29.23 -9.66 27.80
CA GLN A 75 -28.35 -10.61 28.50
C GLN A 75 -29.03 -11.16 29.76
N LYS A 76 -29.71 -10.33 30.54
CA LYS A 76 -30.49 -10.76 31.72
C LYS A 76 -31.61 -11.74 31.33
N GLU A 77 -32.33 -11.49 30.24
CA GLU A 77 -33.34 -12.41 29.71
C GLU A 77 -32.73 -13.78 29.33
N ILE A 78 -31.56 -13.77 28.68
CA ILE A 78 -30.83 -14.99 28.31
C ILE A 78 -30.42 -15.79 29.55
N ASP A 79 -29.88 -15.12 30.57
CA ASP A 79 -29.37 -15.80 31.76
C ASP A 79 -30.50 -16.35 32.65
N ALA A 80 -31.64 -15.66 32.71
CA ALA A 80 -32.85 -16.18 33.34
C ALA A 80 -33.32 -17.48 32.65
N LEU A 81 -33.47 -17.48 31.33
CA LEU A 81 -33.87 -18.67 30.57
C LEU A 81 -32.86 -19.82 30.69
N ARG A 82 -31.56 -19.52 30.68
CA ARG A 82 -30.51 -20.53 30.89
C ARG A 82 -30.60 -21.17 32.27
N SER A 83 -30.90 -20.37 33.30
CA SER A 83 -31.07 -20.87 34.67
C SER A 83 -32.28 -21.80 34.79
N GLU A 84 -33.43 -21.40 34.24
CA GLU A 84 -34.63 -22.26 34.21
C GLU A 84 -34.41 -23.56 33.41
N ILE A 85 -33.73 -23.49 32.26
CA ILE A 85 -33.39 -24.66 31.45
C ILE A 85 -32.45 -25.59 32.23
N LYS A 86 -31.48 -25.03 32.96
CA LYS A 86 -30.56 -25.79 33.81
C LYS A 86 -31.30 -26.53 34.93
N GLU A 87 -32.22 -25.86 35.62
CA GLU A 87 -33.05 -26.46 36.68
C GLU A 87 -33.90 -27.61 36.15
N LYS A 88 -34.61 -27.40 35.03
CA LYS A 88 -35.43 -28.46 34.41
C LYS A 88 -34.60 -29.63 33.90
N ASN A 89 -33.43 -29.38 33.32
CA ASN A 89 -32.50 -30.44 32.92
C ASN A 89 -31.97 -31.23 34.13
N ALA A 90 -31.81 -30.58 35.29
CA ALA A 90 -31.42 -31.28 36.52
C ALA A 90 -32.53 -32.19 37.04
N LEU A 91 -33.80 -31.77 36.96
CA LEU A 91 -34.96 -32.61 37.30
C LEU A 91 -35.07 -33.85 36.41
N LEU A 92 -34.83 -33.72 35.10
CA LEU A 92 -34.79 -34.85 34.16
C LEU A 92 -33.71 -35.89 34.50
N LYS A 93 -32.58 -35.47 35.06
CA LYS A 93 -31.46 -36.37 35.41
C LYS A 93 -31.65 -37.12 36.73
N LYS A 94 -32.68 -36.81 37.52
CA LYS A 94 -32.92 -37.51 38.79
C LYS A 94 -33.39 -38.95 38.53
N LYS A 95 -32.81 -39.92 39.24
CA LYS A 95 -33.19 -41.34 39.14
C LYS A 95 -34.64 -41.64 39.53
N SER A 96 -35.26 -40.78 40.34
CA SER A 96 -36.64 -40.91 40.81
C SER A 96 -37.68 -40.44 39.79
N THR A 97 -37.28 -39.82 38.69
CA THR A 97 -38.21 -39.21 37.73
C THR A 97 -38.88 -40.30 36.89
N THR A 98 -40.21 -40.32 36.91
CA THR A 98 -40.99 -41.28 36.13
C THR A 98 -41.04 -40.90 34.64
N TYR A 99 -41.47 -41.82 33.78
CA TYR A 99 -41.62 -41.57 32.34
C TYR A 99 -42.62 -40.44 32.05
N ASP A 100 -43.78 -40.44 32.71
CA ASP A 100 -44.80 -39.39 32.52
C ASP A 100 -44.36 -38.03 33.03
N GLU A 101 -43.62 -37.98 34.15
CA GLU A 101 -43.01 -36.74 34.65
C GLU A 101 -41.94 -36.22 33.70
N SER A 102 -41.09 -37.10 33.17
CA SER A 102 -40.06 -36.74 32.18
C SER A 102 -40.71 -36.11 30.95
N ARG A 103 -41.78 -36.71 30.42
CA ARG A 103 -42.53 -36.20 29.27
C ARG A 103 -43.17 -34.84 29.53
N LYS A 104 -43.71 -34.61 30.73
CA LYS A 104 -44.25 -33.31 31.15
C LYS A 104 -43.13 -32.24 31.23
N ILE A 105 -41.98 -32.60 31.79
CA ILE A 105 -40.82 -31.69 31.87
C ILE A 105 -40.34 -31.31 30.47
N GLU A 106 -40.16 -32.28 29.57
CA GLU A 106 -39.73 -32.03 28.18
C GLU A 106 -40.69 -31.12 27.40
N ARG A 107 -42.01 -31.37 27.50
CA ARG A 107 -43.04 -30.50 26.90
C ARG A 107 -42.91 -29.05 27.37
N SER A 108 -42.52 -28.83 28.63
CA SER A 108 -42.32 -27.49 29.19
C SER A 108 -40.92 -26.90 28.94
N LEU A 109 -39.97 -27.73 28.48
CA LEU A 109 -38.58 -27.37 28.24
C LEU A 109 -38.34 -26.94 26.79
N ASN A 110 -38.93 -27.67 25.83
CA ASN A 110 -38.83 -27.38 24.40
C ASN A 110 -39.21 -25.93 24.02
N PRO A 111 -40.34 -25.36 24.47
CA PRO A 111 -40.67 -23.96 24.15
C PRO A 111 -39.68 -22.97 24.77
N LYS A 112 -39.10 -23.27 25.95
CA LYS A 112 -38.07 -22.42 26.56
C LYS A 112 -36.76 -22.45 25.77
N LYS A 113 -36.36 -23.62 25.26
CA LYS A 113 -35.20 -23.75 24.36
C LYS A 113 -35.41 -22.96 23.06
N GLU A 114 -36.61 -23.05 22.48
CA GLU A 114 -36.97 -22.30 21.27
C GLU A 114 -36.96 -20.78 21.52
N SER A 115 -37.52 -20.33 22.65
CA SER A 115 -37.46 -18.92 23.07
C SER A 115 -36.03 -18.44 23.28
N LEU A 116 -35.18 -19.24 23.93
CA LEU A 116 -33.76 -18.92 24.11
C LEU A 116 -33.06 -18.74 22.75
N GLU A 117 -33.30 -19.64 21.80
CA GLU A 117 -32.73 -19.54 20.45
C GLU A 117 -33.18 -18.25 19.74
N LYS A 118 -34.46 -17.87 19.86
CA LYS A 118 -35.00 -16.62 19.31
C LYS A 118 -34.32 -15.39 19.92
N ILE A 119 -34.13 -15.38 21.25
CA ILE A 119 -33.46 -14.26 21.93
C ILE A 119 -31.98 -14.18 21.57
N LEU A 120 -31.28 -15.31 21.45
CA LEU A 120 -29.88 -15.32 20.99
C LEU A 120 -29.74 -14.75 19.57
N LYS A 121 -30.68 -15.10 18.67
CA LYS A 121 -30.74 -14.49 17.32
C LYS A 121 -31.01 -12.98 17.40
N LYS A 122 -31.93 -12.53 18.26
CA LYS A 122 -32.19 -11.10 18.51
C LYS A 122 -30.95 -10.38 19.02
N MET A 123 -30.28 -10.93 20.02
CA MET A 123 -29.05 -10.39 20.60
C MET A 123 -27.94 -10.26 19.56
N SER A 124 -27.73 -11.28 18.74
CA SER A 124 -26.73 -11.25 17.68
C SER A 124 -27.03 -10.15 16.66
N LYS A 125 -28.29 -9.97 16.27
CA LYS A 125 -28.71 -8.91 15.33
C LYS A 125 -28.50 -7.52 15.93
N GLU A 126 -28.89 -7.31 17.19
CA GLU A 126 -28.76 -6.01 17.84
C GLU A 126 -27.27 -5.66 18.03
N ARG A 127 -26.44 -6.61 18.47
CA ARG A 127 -24.99 -6.44 18.53
C ARG A 127 -24.40 -6.08 17.17
N ALA A 128 -24.82 -6.75 16.09
CA ALA A 128 -24.34 -6.44 14.75
C ALA A 128 -24.70 -5.01 14.32
N LYS A 129 -25.92 -4.54 14.63
CA LYS A 129 -26.39 -3.18 14.35
C LYS A 129 -25.61 -2.13 15.14
N ILE A 130 -25.43 -2.33 16.44
CA ILE A 130 -24.65 -1.45 17.32
C ILE A 130 -23.19 -1.41 16.86
N ASN A 131 -22.57 -2.58 16.65
CA ASN A 131 -21.20 -2.67 16.18
C ASN A 131 -21.00 -1.98 14.84
N LYS A 132 -21.97 -2.06 13.91
CA LYS A 132 -21.91 -1.35 12.63
C LYS A 132 -21.89 0.17 12.81
N LYS A 133 -22.71 0.70 13.73
CA LYS A 133 -22.76 2.16 14.00
C LYS A 133 -21.47 2.69 14.61
N ARG A 134 -20.86 1.95 15.54
CA ARG A 134 -19.59 2.33 16.20
C ARG A 134 -18.33 1.84 15.47
N SER A 135 -18.46 1.38 14.22
CA SER A 135 -17.32 0.89 13.46
C SER A 135 -16.43 2.04 13.01
N ILE A 136 -15.17 2.05 13.44
CA ILE A 136 -14.16 3.01 12.99
C ILE A 136 -13.19 2.27 12.07
N TYR A 137 -12.98 2.81 10.87
CA TYR A 137 -12.09 2.22 9.87
C TYR A 137 -10.75 2.95 9.90
N TYR A 138 -9.69 2.19 10.07
CA TYR A 138 -8.32 2.69 10.07
C TYR A 138 -7.56 2.17 8.85
N GLN A 139 -6.61 2.98 8.41
CA GLN A 139 -5.69 2.65 7.34
C GLN A 139 -4.28 3.06 7.74
N ILE A 140 -3.37 2.10 7.71
CA ILE A 140 -1.94 2.33 7.90
C ILE A 140 -1.23 2.19 6.56
N LEU A 141 -0.45 3.19 6.17
CA LEU A 141 0.51 3.10 5.07
C LEU A 141 1.78 2.42 5.60
N VAL A 142 2.18 1.31 4.99
CA VAL A 142 3.31 0.50 5.51
C VAL A 142 4.60 1.31 5.54
N HIS A 143 4.95 2.00 4.46
CA HIS A 143 6.15 2.86 4.42
C HIS A 143 6.15 3.95 5.49
N LYS A 144 5.01 4.61 5.72
CA LYS A 144 4.91 5.67 6.74
C LYS A 144 5.08 5.09 8.14
N ALA A 145 4.42 3.97 8.45
CA ALA A 145 4.58 3.30 9.73
C ALA A 145 6.02 2.82 9.98
N VAL A 146 6.68 2.28 8.95
CA VAL A 146 8.09 1.89 9.04
C VAL A 146 8.98 3.10 9.28
N ALA A 147 8.78 4.21 8.55
CA ALA A 147 9.56 5.43 8.76
C ALA A 147 9.38 5.99 10.18
N GLU A 148 8.13 6.09 10.67
CA GLU A 148 7.83 6.56 12.03
C GLU A 148 8.47 5.70 13.12
N LEU A 149 8.61 4.38 12.90
CA LEU A 149 9.17 3.45 13.88
C LEU A 149 10.70 3.37 13.86
N PHE A 150 11.32 3.53 12.70
CA PHE A 150 12.74 3.20 12.49
C PHE A 150 13.61 4.38 12.09
N ILE A 151 13.03 5.47 11.56
CA ILE A 151 13.76 6.61 11.03
C ILE A 151 13.42 7.85 11.87
N PRO A 152 14.37 8.36 12.67
CA PRO A 152 14.20 9.65 13.34
C PRO A 152 13.92 10.74 12.30
N ASN A 153 12.94 11.59 12.58
CA ASN A 153 12.68 12.77 11.77
C ASN A 153 13.41 13.96 12.40
N ASP A 154 14.38 14.51 11.67
CA ASP A 154 15.21 15.63 12.09
C ASP A 154 14.46 16.97 12.02
N ASP A 155 13.45 17.06 11.15
CA ASP A 155 12.60 18.24 10.99
C ASP A 155 11.12 17.86 10.82
N PRO A 156 10.41 17.57 11.92
CA PRO A 156 9.03 17.11 11.87
C PRO A 156 8.02 18.15 11.38
N GLU A 157 8.36 19.45 11.42
CA GLU A 157 7.46 20.52 10.99
C GLU A 157 7.38 20.56 9.47
N ASP A 158 8.53 20.51 8.79
CA ASP A 158 8.61 20.60 7.33
C ASP A 158 8.62 19.22 6.64
N LYS A 159 9.31 18.22 7.20
CA LYS A 159 9.43 16.88 6.60
C LYS A 159 8.29 15.96 7.00
N GLN A 160 7.11 16.24 6.45
CA GLN A 160 5.87 15.51 6.76
C GLN A 160 5.63 14.27 5.86
N PHE A 161 6.42 14.10 4.80
CA PHE A 161 6.25 13.05 3.80
C PHE A 161 7.35 12.00 3.88
N VAL A 162 7.07 10.79 3.39
CA VAL A 162 8.03 9.69 3.32
C VAL A 162 8.25 9.32 1.86
N LEU A 163 9.51 9.27 1.45
CA LEU A 163 9.94 8.94 0.09
C LEU A 163 10.48 7.53 -0.01
N HIS A 164 10.29 6.93 -1.19
CA HIS A 164 10.98 5.72 -1.62
C HIS A 164 12.15 6.09 -2.52
N LEU A 165 13.38 5.91 -2.05
CA LEU A 165 14.60 6.33 -2.74
C LEU A 165 14.74 5.67 -4.12
N ASN A 166 14.35 4.39 -4.25
CA ASN A 166 14.39 3.63 -5.49
C ASN A 166 13.15 3.78 -6.41
N PHE A 167 12.19 4.64 -6.05
CA PHE A 167 10.91 4.82 -6.74
C PHE A 167 9.96 3.61 -6.75
N ASP A 168 10.30 2.52 -6.07
CA ASP A 168 9.42 1.36 -5.89
C ASP A 168 8.60 1.53 -4.60
N LYS A 169 7.32 1.82 -4.79
CA LYS A 169 6.34 2.02 -3.72
C LYS A 169 6.07 0.78 -2.86
N GLN A 170 6.47 -0.40 -3.31
CA GLN A 170 6.30 -1.65 -2.59
C GLN A 170 7.53 -2.03 -1.75
N ASP A 171 8.68 -1.42 -2.03
CA ASP A 171 9.91 -1.65 -1.27
C ASP A 171 9.94 -0.79 -0.01
N ASN A 172 9.37 -1.30 1.08
CA ASN A 172 9.24 -0.57 2.35
C ASN A 172 10.37 -0.90 3.34
N ARG A 173 11.54 -1.32 2.85
CA ARG A 173 12.72 -1.48 3.71
C ARG A 173 13.17 -0.11 4.23
N VAL A 174 13.60 -0.05 5.49
CA VAL A 174 14.03 1.21 6.14
C VAL A 174 15.12 1.92 5.32
N GLU A 175 16.06 1.18 4.74
CA GLU A 175 17.13 1.71 3.89
C GLU A 175 16.64 2.40 2.61
N ASN A 176 15.42 2.10 2.17
CA ASN A 176 14.79 2.70 0.98
C ASN A 176 13.87 3.87 1.32
N LEU A 177 13.69 4.19 2.61
CA LEU A 177 12.75 5.21 3.07
C LEU A 177 13.49 6.42 3.64
N ALA A 178 12.95 7.62 3.40
CA ALA A 178 13.46 8.85 3.99
C ALA A 178 12.32 9.86 4.25
N TRP A 179 12.44 10.63 5.33
CA TRP A 179 11.59 11.79 5.58
C TRP A 179 11.94 12.91 4.61
N ALA A 180 10.93 13.60 4.09
CA ALA A 180 11.10 14.62 3.07
C ALA A 180 10.03 15.71 3.17
N THR A 181 10.40 16.90 2.69
CA THR A 181 9.48 18.02 2.46
C THR A 181 8.66 17.81 1.19
N LYS A 182 7.64 18.65 0.98
CA LYS A 182 6.82 18.58 -0.23
C LYS A 182 7.63 18.87 -1.49
N GLU A 183 8.56 19.82 -1.41
CA GLU A 183 9.42 20.27 -2.49
C GLU A 183 10.37 19.14 -2.91
N GLU A 184 11.00 18.47 -1.94
CA GLU A 184 11.86 17.30 -2.17
C GLU A 184 11.09 16.15 -2.82
N VAL A 185 9.84 15.90 -2.39
CA VAL A 185 8.98 14.87 -3.01
C VAL A 185 8.73 15.16 -4.49
N LEU A 186 8.48 16.42 -4.83
CA LEU A 186 8.26 16.83 -6.21
C LEU A 186 9.54 16.72 -7.04
N GLU A 187 10.69 17.12 -6.49
CA GLU A 187 11.96 17.00 -7.17
C GLU A 187 12.35 15.54 -7.40
N HIS A 188 12.23 14.70 -6.38
CA HIS A 188 12.45 13.26 -6.48
C HIS A 188 11.53 12.66 -7.54
N GLY A 189 10.23 13.02 -7.52
CA GLY A 189 9.27 12.58 -8.52
C GLY A 189 9.67 12.87 -9.97
N ARG A 190 10.33 14.02 -10.24
CA ARG A 190 10.86 14.37 -11.57
C ARG A 190 12.07 13.51 -11.96
N LYS A 191 12.84 13.03 -10.99
CA LYS A 191 13.96 12.10 -11.22
C LYS A 191 13.50 10.66 -11.44
N SER A 192 12.20 10.36 -11.26
CA SER A 192 11.67 9.02 -11.46
C SER A 192 11.86 8.53 -12.91
N PRO A 193 12.36 7.30 -13.12
CA PRO A 193 12.51 6.73 -14.47
C PRO A 193 11.23 6.78 -15.30
N LYS A 194 10.07 6.58 -14.66
CA LYS A 194 8.76 6.65 -15.32
C LYS A 194 8.42 8.05 -15.80
N TRP A 195 8.78 9.08 -15.03
CA TRP A 195 8.55 10.47 -15.39
C TRP A 195 9.47 10.89 -16.55
N ILE A 196 10.74 10.51 -16.48
CA ILE A 196 11.71 10.73 -17.55
C ILE A 196 11.25 10.05 -18.84
N GLU A 197 10.86 8.77 -18.78
CA GLU A 197 10.37 8.03 -19.94
C GLU A 197 9.12 8.69 -20.55
N HIS A 198 8.19 9.12 -19.71
CA HIS A 198 6.97 9.82 -20.14
C HIS A 198 7.31 11.12 -20.89
N ASN A 199 8.18 11.96 -20.34
CA ASN A 199 8.54 13.23 -20.97
C ASN A 199 9.34 13.04 -22.26
N LEU A 200 10.25 12.05 -22.29
CA LEU A 200 10.92 11.67 -23.52
C LEU A 200 9.93 11.23 -24.61
N LYS A 201 8.81 10.59 -24.25
CA LYS A 201 7.74 10.23 -25.22
C LYS A 201 6.98 11.46 -25.71
N LEU A 202 6.68 12.42 -24.84
CA LEU A 202 6.03 13.67 -25.21
C LEU A 202 6.91 14.51 -26.14
N GLU A 203 8.18 14.70 -25.78
CA GLU A 203 9.15 15.39 -26.63
C GLU A 203 9.25 14.73 -28.01
N ARG A 204 9.24 13.39 -28.07
CA ARG A 204 9.25 12.67 -29.36
C ARG A 204 7.99 12.90 -30.18
N ARG A 205 6.83 13.03 -29.53
CA ARG A 205 5.54 13.28 -30.19
C ARG A 205 5.46 14.70 -30.73
N ASP A 206 5.95 15.68 -29.97
CA ASP A 206 5.83 17.10 -30.29
C ASP A 206 6.96 17.62 -31.19
N ARG A 207 7.97 16.78 -31.49
CA ARG A 207 8.95 17.09 -32.53
C ARG A 207 8.25 17.31 -33.86
N PRO A 208 8.57 18.41 -34.57
CA PRO A 208 7.94 18.72 -35.85
C PRO A 208 8.14 17.55 -36.81
N LYS A 209 7.04 16.91 -37.20
CA LYS A 209 7.04 15.96 -38.31
C LYS A 209 7.36 16.75 -39.56
N ARG A 210 8.50 16.46 -40.16
CA ARG A 210 8.85 17.04 -41.46
C ARG A 210 8.11 16.24 -42.52
N ASP A 211 6.89 16.67 -42.83
CA ASP A 211 6.08 16.06 -43.88
C ASP A 211 6.87 16.08 -45.20
N HIS A 212 6.87 14.95 -45.91
CA HIS A 212 7.59 14.73 -47.18
C HIS A 212 9.13 14.70 -47.12
N ALA A 213 9.75 14.67 -45.93
CA ALA A 213 11.19 14.46 -45.83
C ALA A 213 11.58 12.99 -46.08
N LYS A 214 12.54 12.76 -46.99
CA LYS A 214 13.10 11.42 -47.26
C LYS A 214 13.93 10.86 -46.09
N LEU A 215 14.42 11.73 -45.21
CA LEU A 215 15.20 11.36 -44.03
C LEU A 215 14.37 11.56 -42.77
N THR A 216 14.47 10.61 -41.84
CA THR A 216 13.88 10.75 -40.49
C THR A 216 14.88 11.37 -39.52
N TYR A 217 14.40 11.78 -38.33
CA TYR A 217 15.27 12.27 -37.26
C TYR A 217 16.36 11.25 -36.89
N SER A 218 16.03 9.95 -36.85
CA SER A 218 17.02 8.90 -36.52
C SER A 218 18.07 8.74 -37.62
N ASP A 219 17.67 8.83 -38.89
CA ASP A 219 18.59 8.79 -40.03
C ASP A 219 19.60 9.94 -39.96
N VAL A 220 19.13 11.14 -39.62
CA VAL A 220 20.00 12.32 -39.49
C VAL A 220 20.94 12.21 -38.31
N VAL A 221 20.49 11.71 -37.15
CA VAL A 221 21.37 11.39 -36.01
C VAL A 221 22.44 10.37 -36.43
N PHE A 222 22.06 9.35 -37.19
CA PHE A 222 23.00 8.35 -37.69
C PHE A 222 24.01 8.96 -38.66
N ILE A 223 23.55 9.77 -39.62
CA ILE A 223 24.40 10.48 -40.58
C ILE A 223 25.41 11.36 -39.84
N LYS A 224 24.96 12.20 -38.89
CA LYS A 224 25.85 13.08 -38.12
C LYS A 224 26.89 12.27 -37.32
N ARG A 225 26.48 11.20 -36.61
CA ARG A 225 27.40 10.32 -35.87
C ARG A 225 28.43 9.62 -36.76
N LYS A 226 28.04 9.23 -37.98
CA LYS A 226 28.96 8.59 -38.92
C LYS A 226 29.93 9.60 -39.54
N LEU A 227 29.48 10.83 -39.79
CA LEU A 227 30.35 11.93 -40.22
C LEU A 227 31.41 12.27 -39.15
N GLU A 228 31.04 12.29 -37.86
CA GLU A 228 32.02 12.44 -36.75
C GLU A 228 33.06 11.31 -36.73
N LYS A 229 32.64 10.08 -37.06
CA LYS A 229 33.53 8.92 -37.18
C LYS A 229 34.33 8.86 -38.48
N GLY A 230 34.33 9.93 -39.28
CA GLY A 230 35.13 10.05 -40.51
C GLY A 230 34.55 9.36 -41.74
N GLU A 231 33.27 8.96 -41.73
CA GLU A 231 32.63 8.36 -42.89
C GLU A 231 32.43 9.39 -44.02
N THR A 232 32.73 9.01 -45.27
CA THR A 232 32.63 9.94 -46.39
C THR A 232 31.18 10.28 -46.74
N MET A 233 30.95 11.55 -47.09
CA MET A 233 29.62 12.08 -47.40
C MET A 233 29.00 11.37 -48.61
N ALA A 234 29.82 11.01 -49.62
CA ALA A 234 29.38 10.27 -50.79
C ALA A 234 28.86 8.86 -50.47
N ARG A 235 29.44 8.20 -49.46
CA ARG A 235 29.00 6.87 -49.01
C ARG A 235 27.65 6.96 -48.29
N LEU A 236 27.51 7.94 -47.40
CA LEU A 236 26.25 8.20 -46.70
C LEU A 236 25.13 8.63 -47.66
N ALA A 237 25.44 9.50 -48.62
CA ALA A 237 24.53 9.94 -49.67
C ALA A 237 23.96 8.75 -50.45
N ARG A 238 24.82 7.83 -50.89
CA ARG A 238 24.41 6.60 -51.59
C ARG A 238 23.55 5.69 -50.73
N ARG A 239 23.93 5.52 -49.45
CA ARG A 239 23.22 4.66 -48.50
C ARG A 239 21.80 5.12 -48.23
N PHE A 240 21.59 6.42 -48.07
CA PHE A 240 20.28 7.01 -47.78
C PHE A 240 19.54 7.49 -49.04
N GLY A 241 20.13 7.31 -50.22
CA GLY A 241 19.56 7.73 -51.50
C GLY A 241 19.33 9.23 -51.61
N VAL A 242 20.22 10.05 -51.04
CA VAL A 242 20.17 11.52 -51.06
C VAL A 242 21.41 12.08 -51.75
N SER A 243 21.40 13.37 -52.11
CA SER A 243 22.58 13.99 -52.72
C SER A 243 23.70 14.21 -51.69
N SER A 244 24.96 14.15 -52.11
CA SER A 244 26.11 14.50 -51.25
C SER A 244 25.99 15.91 -50.69
N MET A 245 25.37 16.82 -51.45
CA MET A 245 25.07 18.19 -51.01
C MET A 245 24.06 18.21 -49.86
N GLN A 246 23.04 17.33 -49.87
CA GLN A 246 22.10 17.20 -48.76
C GLN A 246 22.78 16.70 -47.48
N ILE A 247 23.74 15.77 -47.59
CA ILE A 247 24.60 15.36 -46.46
C ILE A 247 25.48 16.52 -45.98
N HIS A 248 25.96 17.38 -46.90
CA HIS A 248 26.72 18.57 -46.56
C HIS A 248 25.90 19.60 -45.77
N ARG A 249 24.69 19.92 -46.22
CA ARG A 249 23.77 20.80 -45.50
C ARG A 249 23.38 20.27 -44.13
N ILE A 250 23.28 18.94 -43.98
CA ILE A 250 23.07 18.28 -42.68
C ILE A 250 24.29 18.43 -41.77
N LYS A 251 25.50 18.29 -42.32
CA LYS A 251 26.76 18.45 -41.58
C LYS A 251 26.96 19.89 -41.09
N THR A 252 26.69 20.88 -41.94
CA THR A 252 26.84 22.31 -41.60
C THR A 252 25.71 22.85 -40.74
N GLY A 253 24.63 22.10 -40.55
CA GLY A 253 23.46 22.53 -39.78
C GLY A 253 22.50 23.45 -40.55
N GLU A 254 22.78 23.75 -41.83
CA GLU A 254 21.88 24.49 -42.74
C GLU A 254 20.53 23.78 -42.90
N ASN A 255 20.55 22.45 -42.95
CA ASN A 255 19.35 21.61 -42.85
C ASN A 255 19.46 20.69 -41.63
N TRP A 256 18.37 20.48 -40.91
CA TRP A 256 18.35 19.68 -39.67
C TRP A 256 19.27 20.22 -38.57
N GLY A 257 19.36 21.55 -38.43
CA GLY A 257 20.13 22.22 -37.37
C GLY A 257 19.60 21.97 -35.96
N ASP A 258 18.30 21.69 -35.83
CA ASP A 258 17.61 21.27 -34.60
C ASP A 258 18.05 19.89 -34.09
N VAL A 259 18.61 19.05 -34.97
CA VAL A 259 19.12 17.72 -34.62
C VAL A 259 20.51 17.85 -34.01
N LYS A 260 20.59 18.08 -32.71
CA LYS A 260 21.89 18.11 -32.02
C LYS A 260 22.34 16.70 -31.61
N LEU A 261 23.65 16.45 -31.71
CA LEU A 261 24.29 15.27 -31.15
C LEU A 261 24.69 15.52 -29.69
N THR A 262 23.76 16.00 -28.86
CA THR A 262 24.02 16.29 -27.42
C THR A 262 24.08 15.00 -26.59
N PHE A 263 25.00 14.12 -26.96
CA PHE A 263 25.63 13.20 -26.03
C PHE A 263 27.14 13.27 -26.28
N SER A 264 27.69 14.48 -26.39
CA SER A 264 29.09 14.71 -26.07
C SER A 264 29.25 14.45 -24.58
N LYS A 265 30.30 13.72 -24.22
CA LYS A 265 30.60 13.27 -22.85
C LYS A 265 30.85 14.44 -21.86
N GLU A 266 30.85 15.67 -22.35
CA GLU A 266 31.28 16.88 -21.67
C GLU A 266 30.12 17.76 -21.16
N GLU A 267 28.87 17.52 -21.58
CA GLU A 267 27.69 18.32 -21.14
C GLU A 267 26.79 17.60 -20.12
N ILE A 268 27.23 16.43 -19.63
CA ILE A 268 26.59 15.80 -18.49
C ILE A 268 27.49 16.01 -17.27
N GLU A 269 27.44 17.21 -16.67
CA GLU A 269 27.59 17.27 -15.22
C GLU A 269 26.39 16.51 -14.64
N LEU A 270 26.54 15.19 -14.49
CA LEU A 270 25.74 14.44 -13.54
C LEU A 270 26.02 15.14 -12.20
N PRO A 271 24.99 15.56 -11.44
CA PRO A 271 25.23 16.09 -10.11
C PRO A 271 26.11 15.09 -9.37
N GLU A 272 27.20 15.61 -8.81
CA GLU A 272 28.29 14.90 -8.11
C GLU A 272 27.78 14.31 -6.78
N VAL A 273 26.71 13.51 -6.85
CA VAL A 273 26.00 12.97 -5.70
C VAL A 273 25.64 11.51 -5.96
N LEU A 274 26.57 10.72 -6.49
CA LEU A 274 26.46 9.24 -6.49
C LEU A 274 27.83 8.51 -6.40
N SER A 275 28.90 9.16 -5.92
CA SER A 275 30.22 8.52 -5.74
C SER A 275 30.66 8.30 -4.30
N GLU A 276 29.81 8.55 -3.30
CA GLU A 276 30.16 8.34 -1.89
C GLU A 276 29.19 7.40 -1.16
N VAL A 277 28.85 6.24 -1.72
CA VAL A 277 28.45 5.08 -0.91
C VAL A 277 28.89 3.81 -1.62
N GLN A 278 30.19 3.50 -1.53
CA GLN A 278 30.72 2.14 -1.59
C GLN A 278 32.19 2.15 -1.15
N ASN A 279 32.38 2.14 0.17
CA ASN A 279 33.45 1.44 0.88
C ASN A 279 32.89 1.01 2.24
#